data_AF-A0A2Z6UHS9-F1
#
_entry.id   AF-A0A2Z6UHS9-F1
#
_cell.length_a   1.000
_cell.length_b   1.000
_cell.length_c   1.000
_cell.angle_alpha   90.00
_cell.angle_beta   90.00
_cell.angle_gamma   90.00
#
_symmetry.space_group_name_H-M   'P 1'
#
loop_
_entity.id
_entity.type
_entity.pdbx_description
1 polymer ?
#
loop_
_entity_poly.entity_id
_entity_poly.type
_entity_poly.pdbx_seq_one_letter_code
_entity_poly.pdbx_strand_id
1 'polypeptide(L)' 'MTAEPRVVLDACVLIPQYLRDTLLSIAWRGLYSPYWSKLILEETTRNLINRYIAILGAMRYNEKQIDK' A
#
# COMPACT_ATOMS: atom_id res chain seq x y z
N MET A 1 -6.72 -9.13 31.83
CA MET A 1 -6.95 -8.30 30.62
C MET A 1 -5.63 -8.15 29.91
N THR A 2 -5.30 -9.02 28.95
CA THR A 2 -4.12 -8.82 28.10
C THR A 2 -4.50 -7.82 27.03
N ALA A 3 -3.86 -6.65 27.00
CA ALA A 3 -4.12 -5.66 25.97
C ALA A 3 -3.77 -6.25 24.59
N GLU A 4 -4.60 -5.99 23.58
CA GLU A 4 -4.31 -6.39 22.20
C GLU A 4 -2.95 -5.80 21.77
N PRO A 5 -2.09 -6.57 21.08
CA PRO A 5 -0.81 -6.08 20.60
C PRO A 5 -1.01 -4.85 19.72
N ARG A 6 -0.17 -3.82 19.90
CA ARG A 6 -0.16 -2.64 19.04
C ARG A 6 0.88 -2.84 17.96
N VAL A 7 0.46 -2.77 16.69
CA VAL A 7 1.35 -3.01 15.54
C VAL A 7 1.33 -1.80 14.64
N VAL A 8 2.50 -1.28 14.30
CA VAL A 8 2.65 -0.22 13.30
C VAL A 8 2.78 -0.85 11.92
N LEU A 9 1.93 -0.46 10.99
CA LEU A 9 2.00 -0.88 9.58
C LEU A 9 2.79 0.16 8.79
N ASP A 10 3.80 -0.30 8.07
CA ASP A 10 4.65 0.55 7.23
C ASP A 10 4.08 0.73 5.80
N ALA A 11 4.56 1.73 5.07
CA ALA A 11 4.12 2.01 3.71
C ALA A 11 4.31 0.82 2.77
N CYS A 12 5.38 0.03 2.96
CA CYS A 12 5.68 -1.15 2.14
C CYS A 12 4.59 -2.24 2.20
N VAL A 13 3.83 -2.34 3.29
CA VAL A 13 2.72 -3.31 3.43
C VAL A 13 1.36 -2.70 3.11
N LEU A 14 1.24 -1.37 3.13
CA LEU A 14 0.01 -0.66 2.77
C LEU A 14 -0.19 -0.54 1.25
N ILE A 15 0.91 -0.56 0.47
CA ILE A 15 0.85 -0.41 -0.99
C ILE A 15 0.32 -1.68 -1.70
N PRO A 16 0.87 -2.89 -1.48
CA PRO A 16 0.38 -4.09 -2.15
C PRO A 16 -1.00 -4.46 -1.62
N GLN A 17 -2.00 -4.50 -2.52
CA GLN A 17 -3.40 -4.76 -2.16
C GLN A 17 -3.56 -5.98 -1.26
N TYR A 18 -2.90 -7.09 -1.60
CA TYR A 18 -3.03 -8.36 -0.89
C TYR A 18 -2.47 -8.29 0.54
N LEU A 19 -1.34 -7.58 0.76
CA LEU A 19 -0.77 -7.41 2.11
C LEU A 19 -1.67 -6.52 2.97
N ARG A 20 -2.07 -5.35 2.44
CA ARG A 20 -2.94 -4.43 3.15
C ARG A 20 -4.25 -5.10 3.55
N ASP A 21 -4.89 -5.77 2.60
CA ASP A 21 -6.17 -6.45 2.83
C ASP A 21 -6.05 -7.58 3.86
N THR A 22 -5.01 -8.40 3.76
CA THR A 22 -4.75 -9.50 4.72
C THR A 22 -4.51 -8.97 6.12
N LEU A 23 -3.62 -7.99 6.28
CA LEU A 23 -3.24 -7.44 7.58
C LEU A 23 -4.41 -6.72 8.25
N LEU A 24 -5.15 -5.89 7.50
CA LEU A 24 -6.35 -5.22 8.03
C LEU A 24 -7.46 -6.22 8.36
N SER A 25 -7.64 -7.29 7.57
CA SER A 25 -8.60 -8.36 7.85
C SER A 25 -8.25 -9.18 9.09
N ILE A 26 -6.96 -9.33 9.40
CA ILE A 26 -6.48 -9.98 10.63
C ILE A 26 -6.69 -9.05 11.83
N ALA A 27 -6.36 -7.77 11.69
CA ALA A 27 -6.65 -6.76 12.70
C ALA A 27 -8.15 -6.67 13.01
N TRP A 28 -9.02 -6.69 11.99
CA TRP A 28 -10.47 -6.70 12.15
C TRP A 28 -10.99 -7.89 12.96
N ARG A 29 -10.27 -9.03 12.93
CA ARG A 29 -10.58 -10.22 13.73
C ARG A 29 -10.08 -10.14 15.18
N GLY A 30 -9.49 -9.01 15.59
CA GLY A 30 -9.04 -8.77 16.98
C GLY A 30 -7.69 -9.38 17.33
N LEU A 31 -6.87 -9.77 16.35
CA LEU A 31 -5.55 -10.33 16.63
C LEU A 31 -4.53 -9.25 17.06
N TYR A 32 -4.73 -8.01 16.62
CA TYR A 32 -3.92 -6.85 17.01
C TYR A 32 -4.62 -5.54 16.64
N SER A 33 -4.19 -4.43 17.25
CA SER A 33 -4.62 -3.07 16.89
C SER A 33 -3.62 -2.44 15.92
N PRO A 34 -4.04 -2.11 14.68
CA PRO A 34 -3.16 -1.52 13.67
C PRO A 34 -3.00 -0.02 13.90
N TYR A 35 -1.80 0.49 13.69
CA TYR A 35 -1.45 1.91 13.74
C TYR A 35 -0.60 2.30 12.55
N TRP A 36 -0.66 3.57 12.16
CA TRP A 36 0.22 4.19 11.19
C TRP A 36 0.35 5.66 11.55
N SER A 37 1.50 6.24 11.24
CA SER A 37 1.72 7.68 11.41
C SER A 37 1.26 8.45 10.17
N LYS A 38 1.13 9.77 10.31
CA LYS A 38 0.91 10.66 9.17
C LYS A 38 2.03 10.53 8.12
N LEU A 39 3.28 10.39 8.57
CA LEU A 39 4.45 10.21 7.71
C LEU A 39 4.34 8.95 6.84
N ILE A 40 3.89 7.83 7.43
CA ILE A 40 3.67 6.58 6.70
C ILE A 40 2.58 6.75 5.63
N LEU A 41 1.50 7.48 5.94
CA LEU A 41 0.44 7.74 4.96
C LEU A 41 0.91 8.66 3.82
N GLU A 42 1.72 9.67 4.11
CA GLU A 42 2.33 10.55 3.10
C GLU A 42 3.26 9.77 2.18
N GLU A 43 4.09 8.88 2.74
CA GLU A 43 4.96 7.99 1.96
C GLU A 43 4.15 7.00 1.10
N THR A 44 3.14 6.37 1.68
CA THR A 44 2.21 5.47 0.96
C THR A 44 1.59 6.19 -0.23
N THR A 45 1.08 7.41 -0.03
CA THR A 45 0.47 8.23 -1.08
C THR A 45 1.47 8.57 -2.19
N ARG A 46 2.67 9.03 -1.83
CA ARG A 46 3.72 9.37 -2.79
C ARG A 46 4.11 8.16 -3.66
N ASN A 47 4.27 7.00 -3.03
CA ASN A 47 4.67 5.77 -3.72
C ASN A 47 3.55 5.23 -4.63
N LEU A 48 2.28 5.36 -4.23
CA LEU A 48 1.14 5.02 -5.10
C LEU A 48 1.07 5.92 -6.34
N ILE A 49 1.27 7.23 -6.19
CA ILE A 49 1.31 8.18 -7.32
C ILE A 49 2.47 7.84 -8.26
N ASN A 50 3.67 7.61 -7.72
CA ASN A 50 4.83 7.24 -8.53
C ASN A 50 4.60 5.95 -9.31
N ARG A 51 3.97 4.95 -8.67
CA ARG A 51 3.61 3.69 -9.35
C ARG A 51 2.60 3.91 -10.46
N TYR A 52 1.59 4.74 -10.25
CA TYR A 52 0.62 5.09 -11.28
C TYR A 52 1.27 5.79 -12.48
N ILE A 53 2.13 6.78 -12.22
CA ILE A 53 2.88 7.48 -13.26
C ILE A 53 3.77 6.52 -14.05
N ALA A 54 4.47 5.60 -13.38
CA ALA A 54 5.31 4.60 -14.04
C ALA A 54 4.48 3.70 -14.98
N ILE A 55 3.29 3.28 -14.55
CA ILE A 55 2.37 2.49 -15.36
C ILE A 55 1.90 3.28 -16.59
N LEU A 56 1.48 4.53 -16.41
CA LEU A 56 1.08 5.39 -17.54
C LEU A 56 2.24 5.62 -18.52
N GLY A 57 3.45 5.81 -18.02
CA GLY A 57 4.65 5.92 -18.85
C GLY A 57 4.90 4.67 -19.69
N ALA A 58 4.77 3.49 -19.08
CA ALA A 58 4.91 2.21 -19.77
C ALA A 58 3.80 1.99 -20.82
N MET A 59 2.55 2.34 -20.51
CA MET A 59 1.43 2.25 -21.46
C MET A 59 1.66 3.13 -22.69
N ARG A 60 2.09 4.39 -22.50
CA ARG A 60 2.41 5.32 -23.60
C ARG A 60 3.59 4.87 -24.44
N TYR A 61 4.57 4.17 -23.86
CA TYR A 61 5.68 3.60 -24.60
C TYR A 61 5.23 2.46 -25.52
N ASN A 62 4.34 1.59 -25.03
CA ASN A 62 3.82 0.46 -25.79
C ASN A 62 2.98 0.90 -26.99
N GLU A 63 2.13 1.93 -26.87
CA GLU A 63 1.34 2.46 -28.00
C GLU A 63 2.23 2.91 -29.16
N LYS A 64 3.34 3.61 -28.88
CA LYS A 64 4.28 4.09 -29.91
C LYS A 64 5.03 2.96 -30.64
N GLN A 65 5.05 1.74 -30.11
CA GLN A 65 5.64 0.60 -30.80
C GLN A 65 4.64 -0.12 -31.72
N ILE A 66 3.33 0.01 -31.49
CA ILE A 66 2.30 -0.64 -32.31
C ILE A 66 2.09 0.14 -33.63
N ASP A 67 2.33 1.46 -33.63
CA ASP A 67 2.26 2.33 -34.82
C ASP A 67 3.52 2.27 -35.73
N LYS A 68 4.42 1.30 -35.51
CA LYS A 68 5.63 1.07 -36.33
C LYS A 68 5.56 -0.29 -37.01
#